data_AF-A0A1M7IZV7-F1
#
_entry.id   AF-A0A1M7IZV7-F1
#
_cell.length_a   1.000
_cell.length_b   1.000
_cell.length_c   1.000
_cell.angle_alpha   90.00
_cell.angle_beta   90.00
_cell.angle_gamma   90.00
#
_symmetry.space_group_name_H-M   'P 1'
#
loop_
_entity.id
_entity.type
_entity.pdbx_description
1 polymer ?
#
loop_
_entity_poly.entity_id
_entity_poly.type
_entity_poly.pdbx_seq_one_letter_code
_entity_poly.pdbx_strand_id
1 'polypeptide(L)'
;MSLLNSKLHLFCPTQARGVLRLPIDIFFKSVAMDRMEKSIGFILSGLGSDGTLGLIAIKENDGVAIVQNPATAKFDSIPRSALEMVVPDLAARVEDIPNKMLALLKFSPPANGESDVLSKSKNSLDKLSSN
;
A
#
# COMPACT_ATOMS: atom_id res chain seq x y z
N MET A 1 -5.49 -10.09 13.62
CA MET A 1 -5.15 -10.86 12.41
C MET A 1 -4.07 -10.09 11.68
N SER A 2 -3.07 -10.78 11.13
CA SER A 2 -1.95 -10.15 10.44
C SER A 2 -1.45 -11.03 9.29
N LEU A 3 -0.80 -10.43 8.29
CA LEU A 3 -0.09 -11.14 7.25
C LEU A 3 1.40 -11.29 7.63
N LEU A 4 1.94 -12.50 7.49
CA LEU A 4 3.37 -12.77 7.68
C LEU A 4 3.78 -13.94 6.79
N ASN A 5 4.91 -13.81 6.08
CA ASN A 5 5.42 -14.80 5.14
C ASN A 5 4.34 -15.23 4.15
N SER A 6 3.59 -14.25 3.62
CA SER A 6 2.47 -14.51 2.72
C SER A 6 1.30 -15.33 3.29
N LYS A 7 1.26 -15.57 4.61
CA LYS A 7 0.23 -16.35 5.29
C LYS A 7 -0.57 -15.49 6.24
N LEU A 8 -1.87 -15.80 6.35
CA LEU A 8 -2.78 -15.13 7.27
C LEU A 8 -2.68 -15.76 8.65
N HIS A 9 -2.31 -14.97 9.65
CA HIS A 9 -2.24 -15.39 11.05
C HIS A 9 -3.39 -14.80 11.86
N LEU A 10 -4.13 -15.69 12.53
CA LEU A 10 -5.22 -15.33 13.43
C LEU A 10 -4.71 -15.33 14.86
N PHE A 11 -5.14 -14.33 15.64
CA PHE A 11 -4.77 -14.18 17.04
C PHE A 11 -6.01 -13.90 17.87
N CYS A 12 -5.99 -14.36 19.13
CA CYS A 12 -6.98 -13.91 20.10
C CYS A 12 -6.80 -12.40 20.32
N PRO A 13 -7.88 -11.59 20.32
CA PRO A 13 -7.78 -10.16 20.59
C PRO A 13 -7.12 -9.90 21.95
N THR A 14 -5.99 -9.19 21.95
CA THR A 14 -5.20 -8.90 23.16
C THR A 14 -5.75 -7.72 23.96
N GLN A 15 -6.57 -6.87 23.33
CA GLN A 15 -7.14 -5.68 23.96
C GLN A 15 -8.41 -6.03 24.75
N ALA A 16 -8.56 -5.45 25.93
CA ALA A 16 -9.77 -5.62 26.74
C ALA A 16 -11.04 -5.15 26.00
N ARG A 17 -12.21 -5.63 26.41
CA ARG A 17 -13.49 -5.11 25.88
C ARG A 17 -13.63 -3.65 26.31
N GLY A 18 -14.10 -2.79 25.40
CA GLY A 18 -14.25 -1.34 25.63
C GLY A 18 -13.07 -0.48 25.17
N VAL A 19 -11.93 -1.10 24.80
CA VAL A 19 -10.83 -0.40 24.11
C VAL A 19 -11.13 -0.35 22.61
N LEU A 20 -10.85 0.78 21.95
CA LEU A 20 -10.98 0.92 20.50
C LEU A 20 -10.09 -0.11 19.80
N ARG A 21 -10.72 -1.01 19.04
CA ARG A 21 -10.04 -2.02 18.23
C ARG A 21 -10.05 -1.55 16.78
N LEU A 22 -8.86 -1.49 16.17
CA LEU A 22 -8.65 -1.12 14.77
C LEU A 22 -8.06 -2.29 13.98
N PRO A 23 -8.80 -3.41 13.83
CA PRO A 23 -8.30 -4.60 13.16
C PRO A 23 -7.92 -4.37 11.71
N ILE A 24 -8.57 -3.46 10.98
CA ILE A 24 -8.23 -3.17 9.59
C ILE A 24 -6.88 -2.46 9.53
N ASP A 25 -6.63 -1.47 10.39
CA ASP A 25 -5.32 -0.81 10.49
C ASP A 25 -4.20 -1.80 10.82
N ILE A 26 -4.41 -2.68 11.80
CA ILE A 26 -3.43 -3.70 12.18
C ILE A 26 -3.15 -4.63 11.00
N PHE A 27 -4.19 -5.05 10.28
CA PHE A 27 -4.06 -5.94 9.14
C PHE A 27 -3.31 -5.24 7.98
N PHE A 28 -3.73 -4.05 7.58
CA PHE A 28 -3.09 -3.29 6.50
C PHE A 28 -1.63 -2.97 6.79
N LYS A 29 -1.27 -2.61 8.03
CA LYS A 29 0.14 -2.45 8.44
C LYS A 29 0.96 -3.71 8.20
N SER A 30 0.42 -4.87 8.58
CA SER A 30 1.12 -6.15 8.34
C SER A 30 1.22 -6.51 6.85
N VAL A 31 0.20 -6.17 6.05
CA VAL A 31 0.23 -6.36 4.60
C VAL A 31 1.30 -5.45 3.96
N ALA A 32 1.35 -4.19 4.37
CA ALA A 32 2.34 -3.23 3.89
C ALA A 32 3.77 -3.72 4.18
N MET A 33 4.03 -4.20 5.39
CA MET A 33 5.35 -4.72 5.77
C MET A 33 5.72 -6.05 5.09
N ASP A 34 4.76 -6.96 4.86
CA ASP A 34 5.03 -8.27 4.24
C ASP A 34 5.15 -8.18 2.71
N ARG A 35 4.41 -7.26 2.08
CA ARG A 35 4.27 -7.18 0.61
C ARG A 35 4.87 -5.95 -0.03
N MET A 36 5.20 -4.91 0.75
CA MET A 36 5.82 -3.70 0.26
C MET A 36 5.05 -3.14 -0.96
N GLU A 37 5.73 -2.89 -2.07
CA GLU A 37 5.17 -2.34 -3.31
C GLU A 37 4.10 -3.23 -3.96
N LYS A 38 4.00 -4.49 -3.54
CA LYS A 38 2.99 -5.45 -4.00
C LYS A 38 1.71 -5.41 -3.16
N SER A 39 1.63 -4.53 -2.18
CA SER A 39 0.42 -4.33 -1.38
C SER A 39 -0.57 -3.41 -2.10
N ILE A 40 -1.85 -3.80 -2.08
CA ILE A 40 -2.96 -2.97 -2.59
C ILE A 40 -4.03 -2.89 -1.51
N GLY A 41 -4.30 -1.68 -1.03
CA GLY A 41 -5.29 -1.38 -0.01
C GLY A 41 -6.55 -0.77 -0.61
N PHE A 42 -7.71 -1.30 -0.23
CA PHE A 42 -9.02 -0.76 -0.60
C PHE A 42 -9.75 -0.25 0.63
N ILE A 43 -10.10 1.04 0.64
CA ILE A 43 -11.03 1.61 1.60
C ILE A 43 -12.37 1.84 0.91
N LEU A 44 -13.39 1.14 1.39
CA LEU A 44 -14.75 1.21 0.89
C LEU A 44 -15.69 1.82 1.95
N SER A 45 -16.97 1.92 1.61
CA SER A 45 -18.04 2.37 2.51
C SER A 45 -17.97 1.69 3.89
N GLY A 46 -17.90 2.50 4.96
CA GLY A 46 -17.80 2.04 6.34
C GLY A 46 -17.92 3.18 7.35
N LEU A 47 -18.13 2.83 8.62
CA LEU A 47 -18.24 3.77 9.75
C LEU A 47 -16.92 3.84 10.53
N GLY A 48 -16.62 5.01 11.11
CA GLY A 48 -15.39 5.24 11.87
C GLY A 48 -14.21 5.59 10.97
N SER A 49 -13.01 5.17 11.38
CA SER A 49 -11.73 5.47 10.69
C SER A 49 -10.78 4.27 10.61
N ASP A 50 -11.25 3.06 10.97
CA ASP A 50 -10.43 1.85 10.94
C ASP A 50 -10.07 1.49 9.49
N GLY A 51 -8.77 1.47 9.20
CA GLY A 51 -8.21 1.28 7.87
C GLY A 51 -7.50 2.51 7.33
N THR A 52 -7.76 3.72 7.85
CA THR A 52 -7.07 4.94 7.40
C THR A 52 -5.57 4.89 7.70
N LEU A 53 -5.19 4.57 8.94
CA LEU A 53 -3.77 4.50 9.32
C LEU A 53 -3.05 3.33 8.65
N GLY A 54 -3.78 2.24 8.40
CA GLY A 54 -3.31 1.11 7.62
C GLY A 54 -3.07 1.47 6.15
N LEU A 55 -3.94 2.28 5.56
CA LEU A 55 -3.81 2.71 4.17
C LEU A 55 -2.63 3.66 3.99
N ILE A 56 -2.36 4.52 4.98
CA ILE A 56 -1.12 5.32 5.04
C ILE A 56 0.09 4.38 5.02
N ALA A 57 0.11 3.36 5.87
CA ALA A 57 1.23 2.40 5.90
C ALA A 57 1.43 1.69 4.55
N ILE A 58 0.36 1.37 3.82
CA ILE A 58 0.46 0.82 2.45
C ILE A 58 1.19 1.81 1.53
N LYS A 59 0.81 3.10 1.53
CA LYS A 59 1.48 4.12 0.71
C LYS A 59 2.93 4.37 1.12
N GLU A 60 3.22 4.35 2.42
CA GLU A 60 4.59 4.51 2.94
C GLU A 60 5.53 3.37 2.53
N ASN A 61 4.98 2.22 2.12
CA ASN A 61 5.74 1.06 1.63
C ASN A 61 5.57 0.87 0.11
N ASP A 62 5.38 1.97 -0.63
CA ASP A 62 5.23 2.01 -2.10
C ASP A 62 4.07 1.17 -2.67
N GLY A 63 3.13 0.78 -1.81
CA GLY A 63 1.91 0.08 -2.21
C GLY A 63 0.89 1.02 -2.87
N VAL A 64 -0.20 0.40 -3.33
CA VAL A 64 -1.29 1.09 -4.02
C VAL A 64 -2.46 1.31 -3.06
N ALA A 65 -2.93 2.55 -2.94
CA ALA A 65 -4.12 2.91 -2.17
C ALA A 65 -5.29 3.27 -3.08
N ILE A 66 -6.41 2.58 -2.89
CA ILE A 66 -7.66 2.80 -3.61
C ILE A 66 -8.73 3.17 -2.59
N VAL A 67 -9.45 4.26 -2.84
CA VAL A 67 -10.52 4.74 -1.96
C VAL A 67 -11.83 4.88 -2.74
N GLN A 68 -12.92 4.36 -2.21
CA GLN A 68 -14.25 4.61 -2.78
C GLN A 68 -14.59 6.10 -2.67
N ASN A 69 -15.14 6.69 -3.72
CA ASN A 69 -15.63 8.06 -3.70
C ASN A 69 -16.72 8.20 -2.60
N PRO A 70 -16.53 9.06 -1.58
CA PRO A 70 -17.48 9.27 -0.50
C PRO A 70 -18.89 9.60 -0.97
N ALA A 71 -19.04 10.31 -2.10
CA ALA A 71 -20.34 10.68 -2.66
C ALA A 71 -21.19 9.48 -3.11
N THR A 72 -20.58 8.29 -3.26
CA THR A 72 -21.25 7.04 -3.62
C THR A 72 -21.24 6.01 -2.50
N ALA A 73 -20.63 6.33 -1.36
CA ALA A 73 -20.57 5.42 -0.22
C ALA A 73 -21.88 5.48 0.57
N LYS A 74 -22.35 4.32 1.04
CA LYS A 74 -23.51 4.26 1.94
C LYS A 74 -23.18 4.83 3.33
N PHE A 75 -21.95 4.58 3.78
CA PHE A 75 -21.34 5.14 4.98
C PHE A 75 -19.99 5.69 4.57
N ASP A 76 -19.86 7.02 4.63
CA ASP A 76 -18.75 7.73 4.02
C ASP A 76 -17.64 8.11 5.02
N SER A 77 -17.79 7.75 6.30
CA SER A 77 -16.85 8.13 7.37
C SER A 77 -15.43 7.61 7.11
N ILE A 78 -15.25 6.32 6.84
CA ILE A 78 -13.91 5.77 6.57
C ILE A 78 -13.34 6.32 5.25
N PRO A 79 -14.07 6.32 4.11
CA PRO A 79 -13.57 6.93 2.88
C PRO A 79 -13.17 8.40 3.01
N ARG A 80 -13.94 9.23 3.73
CA ARG A 80 -13.55 10.63 3.99
C ARG A 80 -12.29 10.71 4.83
N SER A 81 -12.24 9.96 5.93
CA SER A 81 -11.07 9.91 6.80
C SER A 81 -9.81 9.51 6.03
N ALA A 82 -9.91 8.55 5.10
CA ALA A 82 -8.81 8.17 4.24
C ALA A 82 -8.37 9.31 3.32
N LEU A 83 -9.31 9.94 2.60
CA LEU A 83 -8.99 11.05 1.68
C LEU A 83 -8.42 12.29 2.37
N GLU A 84 -8.72 12.48 3.65
CA GLU A 84 -8.13 13.57 4.45
C GLU A 84 -6.67 13.32 4.82
N MET A 85 -6.25 12.06 4.94
CA MET A 85 -4.93 11.69 5.46
C MET A 85 -3.97 11.14 4.40
N VAL A 86 -4.48 10.61 3.29
CA VAL A 86 -3.65 10.02 2.23
C VAL A 86 -4.15 10.43 0.86
N VAL A 87 -3.22 10.71 -0.06
CA VAL A 87 -3.52 10.90 -1.48
C VAL A 87 -3.56 9.51 -2.14
N PRO A 88 -4.74 8.97 -2.48
CA PRO A 88 -4.83 7.64 -3.07
C PRO A 88 -4.41 7.66 -4.54
N ASP A 89 -3.97 6.50 -5.04
CA ASP A 89 -3.69 6.29 -6.47
C ASP A 89 -4.98 6.30 -7.29
N LEU A 90 -6.10 5.94 -6.67
CA LEU A 90 -7.42 6.04 -7.28
C LEU A 90 -8.50 6.36 -6.24
N ALA A 91 -9.29 7.40 -6.53
CA ALA A 91 -10.58 7.65 -5.90
C ALA A 91 -11.70 7.52 -6.94
N ALA A 92 -12.60 6.55 -6.79
CA ALA A 92 -13.65 6.28 -7.78
C ALA A 92 -14.91 5.66 -7.17
N ARG A 93 -16.00 5.65 -7.93
CA ARG A 93 -17.19 4.88 -7.55
C ARG A 93 -16.83 3.40 -7.46
N VAL A 94 -17.46 2.65 -6.56
CA VAL A 94 -17.13 1.24 -6.37
C VAL A 94 -17.33 0.41 -7.64
N GLU A 95 -18.30 0.79 -8.48
CA GLU A 95 -18.57 0.12 -9.76
C GLU A 95 -17.47 0.36 -10.80
N ASP A 96 -16.75 1.48 -10.70
CA ASP A 96 -15.70 1.87 -11.65
C ASP A 96 -14.33 1.31 -11.27
N ILE A 97 -14.11 0.99 -9.98
CA ILE A 97 -12.83 0.54 -9.43
C ILE A 97 -12.26 -0.67 -10.21
N PRO A 98 -13.01 -1.76 -10.48
CA PRO A 98 -12.44 -2.92 -11.16
C PRO A 98 -11.85 -2.58 -12.55
N ASN A 99 -12.59 -1.81 -13.35
CA ASN A 99 -12.16 -1.44 -14.70
C ASN A 99 -10.93 -0.53 -14.66
N LYS A 100 -10.92 0.45 -13.75
CA LYS A 100 -9.77 1.36 -13.59
C LYS A 100 -8.55 0.63 -13.05
N MET A 101 -8.72 -0.32 -12.13
CA MET A 101 -7.62 -1.14 -11.61
C MET A 101 -7.01 -2.04 -12.69
N LEU A 102 -7.83 -2.66 -13.52
CA LEU A 102 -7.33 -3.44 -14.66
C LEU A 102 -6.53 -2.59 -15.65
N ALA A 103 -6.91 -1.32 -15.83
CA ALA A 103 -6.14 -0.39 -16.64
C ALA A 103 -4.78 -0.05 -15.99
N LEU A 104 -4.76 0.17 -14.66
CA LEU A 104 -3.52 0.42 -13.90
C LEU A 104 -2.55 -0.77 -13.98
N LEU A 105 -3.04 -2.00 -13.83
CA LEU A 105 -2.21 -3.21 -13.89
C LEU A 105 -1.61 -3.47 -15.28
N LYS A 106 -2.29 -3.04 -16.34
CA LYS A 106 -1.78 -3.14 -17.72
C LYS A 106 -0.67 -2.11 -17.99
N PHE A 107 -0.66 -1.02 -17.23
CA PHE A 107 0.34 0.03 -17.32
C PHE A 107 1.50 -0.28 -16.36
N SER A 108 2.21 -1.40 -16.59
CA SER A 108 3.53 -1.56 -15.97
C SER A 108 4.47 -0.58 -16.67
N PRO A 109 5.14 0.34 -15.95
CA PRO A 109 6.34 0.96 -16.50
C PRO A 109 7.29 -0.18 -16.89
N PRO A 110 8.07 -0.06 -17.98
CA PRO A 110 9.21 -0.95 -18.14
C PRO A 110 10.03 -0.86 -16.86
N ALA A 111 10.42 -2.02 -16.32
CA ALA A 111 11.37 -2.09 -15.24
C ALA A 111 12.71 -1.50 -15.74
N ASN A 112 12.87 -0.19 -15.65
CA ASN A 112 14.19 0.44 -15.67
C ASN A 112 14.81 0.02 -14.32
N GLY A 113 15.76 -0.90 -14.25
CA GLY A 113 16.92 -0.95 -15.11
C GLY A 113 17.94 0.10 -14.66
N GLU A 114 18.16 0.27 -13.36
CA GLU A 114 19.36 0.91 -12.83
C GLU A 114 20.06 0.01 -11.80
N SER A 115 20.70 -1.02 -12.34
CA SER A 115 21.92 -1.61 -11.78
C SER A 115 23.07 -1.39 -12.77
N ASP A 116 23.29 -0.14 -13.18
CA ASP A 116 24.40 0.22 -14.08
C ASP A 116 25.13 1.51 -13.68
N VAL A 117 25.26 1.78 -12.38
CA VAL A 117 26.08 2.91 -11.85
C VAL A 117 27.33 2.44 -11.10
N LEU A 118 27.63 1.14 -11.00
CA LEU A 118 28.85 0.64 -10.32
C LEU A 118 29.80 -0.22 -11.17
N SER A 119 29.75 -0.13 -12.51
CA SER A 119 30.73 -0.81 -13.39
C SER A 119 31.78 0.13 -14.00
N LYS A 120 31.60 1.45 -13.98
CA LYS A 120 32.54 2.41 -14.60
C LYS A 120 33.70 2.90 -13.74
N SER A 121 33.80 2.51 -12.45
CA SER A 121 34.89 2.97 -11.58
C SER A 121 36.09 2.01 -11.47
N LYS A 122 36.12 0.87 -12.17
CA LYS A 122 37.25 -0.08 -12.10
C LYS A 122 38.21 -0.07 -13.31
N ASN A 123 37.92 0.66 -14.39
CA ASN A 123 38.80 0.69 -15.58
C ASN A 123 39.86 1.80 -15.58
N SER A 124 40.00 2.56 -14.48
CA SER A 124 40.93 3.70 -14.40
C SER A 124 42.11 3.53 -13.45
N LEU A 125 42.29 2.36 -12.81
CA LEU A 125 43.44 2.10 -11.92
C LEU A 125 44.51 1.12 -12.44
N ASP A 126 44.28 0.45 -13.58
CA ASP A 126 45.26 -0.50 -14.14
C ASP A 126 46.25 0.10 -15.16
N LYS A 127 46.26 1.43 -15.37
CA LYS A 127 47.17 2.08 -16.34
C LYS A 127 48.38 2.80 -15.74
N LEU A 128 48.71 2.60 -14.46
CA LEU A 128 49.86 3.25 -13.82
C LEU A 128 50.97 2.28 -13.36
N SER A 129 50.93 0.99 -13.71
CA SER A 129 51.98 0.02 -13.36
C SER A 129 52.81 -0.49 -14.56
N SER A 130 52.76 0.16 -15.72
CA SER A 130 53.65 -0.18 -16.84
C SER A 130 53.98 1.06 -17.65
N ASN A 131 54.90 1.86 -17.13
CA ASN A 131 55.92 2.57 -17.89
C ASN A 131 57.04 3.04 -16.96
#